data_AF-G4WJN8-F1
#
_entry.id   AF-G4WJN8-F1
#
_cell.length_a   1.000
_cell.length_b   1.000
_cell.length_c   1.000
_cell.angle_alpha   90.00
_cell.angle_beta   90.00
_cell.angle_gamma   90.00
#
_symmetry.space_group_name_H-M   'P 1'
#
loop_
_entity.id
_entity.type
_entity.pdbx_description
1 polymer ?
#
loop_
_entity_poly.entity_id
_entity_poly.type
_entity_poly.pdbx_seq_one_letter_code
_entity_poly.pdbx_strand_id
1 'polypeptide(L)'
;DEDVPVYSTTITGATADPVKDYLKQIGKVALLNAAEEVELAMRIEAGLFAEDKLANTPGISRELERELRWVARDGQRAKSHLLGANLRLVVSLAKRYTGRGMQFLDLIQEGNLGLIRAVEKFDYTKGFKFSTYATWWIRQAITRAMADQARTIRIPVHMVEVINKLARVQRQMLQDLGREPTPEELSRELDMTPEKVIEVQKYGREPISLHTPLGEDGDSEFGDLIEDTEAVVPADAVGFTMLQKQLESLLDSLSEREAGVIRMR
;
A
#
# COMPACT_ATOMS: atom_id res chain seq x y z
N ASP A 1 -44.20 4.57 -12.16
CA ASP A 1 -43.03 4.60 -11.27
C ASP A 1 -42.41 3.23 -11.22
N GLU A 2 -41.11 3.21 -11.49
CA GLU A 2 -40.35 2.16 -12.15
C GLU A 2 -40.12 0.91 -11.29
N ASP A 3 -40.45 -0.25 -11.85
CA ASP A 3 -39.98 -1.56 -11.40
C ASP A 3 -38.48 -1.66 -11.73
N VAL A 4 -37.63 -1.27 -10.78
CA VAL A 4 -36.18 -1.43 -10.90
C VAL A 4 -35.83 -2.89 -10.61
N PRO A 5 -35.26 -3.66 -11.56
CA PRO A 5 -34.89 -5.03 -11.29
C PRO A 5 -33.73 -5.05 -10.28
N VAL A 6 -33.95 -5.71 -9.14
CA VAL A 6 -32.89 -6.01 -8.17
C VAL A 6 -31.93 -6.99 -8.84
N TYR A 7 -30.79 -6.48 -9.32
CA TYR A 7 -29.70 -7.31 -9.80
C TYR A 7 -29.13 -8.09 -8.63
N SER A 8 -29.53 -9.35 -8.48
CA SER A 8 -28.88 -10.31 -7.60
C SER A 8 -27.45 -10.51 -8.08
N THR A 9 -26.48 -9.95 -7.34
CA THR A 9 -25.02 -10.04 -7.57
C THR A 9 -24.43 -11.43 -7.23
N THR A 10 -25.24 -12.47 -7.18
CA THR A 10 -24.77 -13.83 -6.91
C THR A 10 -24.46 -14.54 -8.23
N ILE A 11 -23.22 -14.37 -8.69
CA ILE A 11 -22.63 -15.24 -9.71
C ILE A 11 -22.58 -16.66 -9.12
N THR A 12 -23.42 -17.54 -9.66
CA THR A 12 -23.53 -18.94 -9.27
C THR A 12 -22.25 -19.70 -9.67
N GLY A 13 -21.33 -19.86 -8.71
CA GLY A 13 -20.14 -20.71 -8.89
C GLY A 13 -18.88 -20.26 -8.14
N ALA A 14 -18.81 -19.00 -7.71
CA ALA A 14 -17.79 -18.52 -6.77
C ALA A 14 -18.26 -18.79 -5.34
N THR A 15 -17.37 -19.24 -4.45
CA THR A 15 -17.71 -19.13 -3.03
C THR A 15 -17.82 -17.64 -2.70
N ALA A 16 -18.72 -17.22 -1.81
CA ALA A 16 -18.90 -15.80 -1.45
C ALA A 16 -17.63 -15.11 -0.89
N ASP A 17 -16.56 -15.87 -0.68
CA ASP A 17 -15.28 -15.45 -0.15
C ASP A 17 -14.18 -15.62 -1.21
N PRO A 18 -13.73 -14.53 -1.86
CA PRO A 18 -12.66 -14.56 -2.86
C PRO A 18 -11.36 -15.20 -2.35
N VAL A 19 -11.10 -15.14 -1.04
CA VAL A 19 -9.93 -15.78 -0.43
C VAL A 19 -10.05 -17.30 -0.51
N LYS A 20 -11.23 -17.87 -0.26
CA LYS A 20 -11.45 -19.33 -0.34
C LYS A 20 -11.26 -19.83 -1.75
N ASP A 21 -11.75 -19.11 -2.75
CA ASP A 21 -11.57 -19.46 -4.16
C ASP A 21 -10.09 -19.44 -4.55
N TYR A 22 -9.35 -18.42 -4.13
CA TYR A 22 -7.91 -18.34 -4.33
C TYR A 22 -7.16 -19.50 -3.67
N LEU A 23 -7.46 -19.81 -2.39
CA LEU A 23 -6.84 -20.92 -1.67
C LEU A 23 -7.12 -22.28 -2.33
N LYS A 24 -8.34 -22.47 -2.85
CA LYS A 24 -8.73 -23.68 -3.59
C LYS A 24 -7.96 -23.82 -4.90
N GLN A 25 -7.69 -22.71 -5.59
CA GLN A 25 -6.91 -22.74 -6.84
C GLN A 25 -5.44 -23.10 -6.59
N ILE A 26 -4.78 -22.44 -5.64
CA ILE A 26 -3.36 -22.70 -5.35
C ILE A 26 -3.14 -24.08 -4.72
N GLY A 27 -4.16 -24.63 -4.06
CA GLY A 27 -4.13 -25.98 -3.48
C GLY A 27 -4.09 -27.11 -4.52
N LYS A 28 -4.41 -26.84 -5.79
CA LYS A 28 -4.37 -27.82 -6.88
C LYS A 28 -2.96 -28.15 -7.35
N VAL A 29 -1.99 -27.26 -7.10
CA VAL A 29 -0.59 -27.43 -7.52
C VAL A 29 0.15 -28.21 -6.45
N ALA A 30 0.87 -29.25 -6.86
CA ALA A 30 1.68 -30.07 -5.98
C ALA A 30 2.88 -29.29 -5.42
N LEU A 31 3.31 -29.66 -4.21
CA LEU A 31 4.55 -29.13 -3.64
C LEU A 31 5.74 -29.81 -4.29
N LEU A 32 6.80 -29.02 -4.53
CA LEU A 32 8.02 -29.51 -5.13
C LEU A 32 8.97 -30.07 -4.07
N ASN A 33 9.77 -31.05 -4.47
CA ASN A 33 10.96 -31.48 -3.72
C ASN A 33 12.21 -30.69 -4.17
N ALA A 34 13.31 -30.85 -3.44
CA ALA A 34 14.54 -30.09 -3.71
C ALA A 34 15.18 -30.41 -5.08
N ALA A 35 15.03 -31.63 -5.60
CA ALA A 35 15.56 -31.99 -6.92
C ALA A 35 14.71 -31.35 -8.04
N GLU A 36 13.39 -31.33 -7.88
CA GLU A 36 12.47 -30.65 -8.81
C GLU A 36 12.68 -29.13 -8.82
N GLU A 37 12.98 -28.51 -7.67
CA GLU A 37 13.34 -27.09 -7.58
C GLU A 37 14.58 -26.78 -8.46
N VAL A 38 15.60 -27.65 -8.40
CA VAL A 38 16.83 -27.51 -9.20
C VAL A 38 16.52 -27.72 -10.69
N GLU A 39 15.77 -28.75 -11.05
CA GLU A 39 15.39 -29.03 -12.45
C GLU A 39 14.65 -27.84 -13.08
N LEU A 40 13.66 -27.29 -12.36
CA LEU A 40 12.92 -26.13 -12.84
C LEU A 40 13.80 -24.89 -12.96
N ALA A 41 14.70 -24.66 -12.00
CA ALA A 41 15.64 -23.53 -12.06
C ALA A 41 16.55 -23.61 -13.30
N MET A 42 17.10 -24.79 -13.61
CA MET A 42 17.92 -25.01 -14.81
C MET A 42 17.13 -24.74 -16.10
N ARG A 43 15.88 -25.19 -16.18
CA ARG A 43 15.01 -24.96 -17.34
C ARG A 43 14.66 -23.49 -17.52
N ILE A 44 14.47 -22.76 -16.42
CA ILE A 44 14.23 -21.31 -16.42
C ILE A 44 15.45 -20.59 -17.01
N GLU A 45 16.66 -20.87 -16.51
CA GLU A 45 17.90 -20.26 -17.02
C GLU A 45 18.14 -20.56 -18.50
N ALA A 46 17.94 -21.81 -18.92
CA ALA A 46 18.05 -22.22 -20.31
C ALA A 46 17.04 -21.46 -21.20
N GLY A 47 15.81 -21.27 -20.71
CA GLY A 47 14.77 -20.47 -21.36
C GLY A 47 15.16 -19.00 -21.53
N LEU A 48 15.66 -18.35 -20.47
CA LEU A 48 16.13 -16.96 -20.53
C LEU A 48 17.29 -16.80 -21.52
N PHE A 49 18.24 -17.73 -21.51
CA PHE A 49 19.36 -17.71 -22.46
C PHE A 49 18.89 -17.90 -23.90
N ALA A 50 17.87 -18.73 -24.13
CA ALA A 50 17.28 -18.91 -25.44
C ALA A 50 16.55 -17.65 -25.94
N GLU A 51 15.83 -16.96 -25.05
CA GLU A 51 15.19 -15.66 -25.33
C GLU A 51 16.22 -14.59 -25.68
N ASP A 52 17.29 -14.48 -24.90
CA ASP A 52 18.37 -13.51 -25.15
C ASP A 52 19.06 -13.77 -26.51
N LYS A 53 19.35 -15.03 -26.83
CA LYS A 53 19.90 -15.41 -28.15
C LYS A 53 18.98 -15.05 -29.31
N LEU A 54 17.67 -15.27 -29.17
CA LEU A 54 16.68 -14.91 -30.18
C LEU A 54 16.60 -13.40 -30.40
N ALA A 55 16.77 -12.60 -29.34
CA ALA A 55 16.72 -11.14 -29.42
C ALA A 55 18.01 -10.54 -30.01
N ASN A 56 19.18 -11.07 -29.63
CA ASN A 56 20.47 -10.44 -29.92
C ASN A 56 21.17 -10.96 -31.17
N THR A 57 20.76 -12.11 -31.72
CA THR A 57 21.41 -12.70 -32.90
C THR A 57 20.45 -12.67 -34.10
N PRO A 58 20.52 -11.67 -34.99
CA PRO A 58 19.77 -11.69 -36.24
C PRO A 58 20.39 -12.69 -37.24
N GLY A 59 19.56 -13.35 -38.05
CA GLY A 59 20.02 -14.25 -39.13
C GLY A 59 20.24 -15.71 -38.74
N ILE A 60 19.61 -16.18 -37.65
CA ILE A 60 19.68 -17.57 -37.21
C ILE A 60 18.97 -18.51 -38.21
N SER A 61 19.48 -19.73 -38.38
CA SER A 61 18.78 -20.77 -39.16
C SER A 61 17.36 -21.01 -38.63
N ARG A 62 16.40 -21.26 -39.54
CA ARG A 62 14.99 -21.55 -39.19
C ARG A 62 14.85 -22.73 -38.24
N GLU A 63 15.76 -23.70 -38.31
CA GLU A 63 15.78 -24.87 -37.41
C GLU A 63 16.14 -24.45 -35.99
N LEU A 64 17.25 -23.72 -35.84
CA LEU A 64 17.73 -23.23 -34.54
C LEU A 64 16.76 -22.20 -33.93
N GLU A 65 16.11 -21.35 -34.75
CA GLU A 65 15.05 -20.44 -34.28
C GLU A 65 13.86 -21.21 -33.67
N ARG A 66 13.45 -22.32 -34.29
CA ARG A 66 12.36 -23.17 -33.79
C ARG A 66 12.74 -23.84 -32.47
N GLU A 67 13.97 -24.32 -32.35
CA GLU A 67 14.49 -24.93 -31.12
C GLU A 67 14.57 -23.93 -29.97
N LEU A 68 15.16 -22.76 -30.20
CA LEU A 68 15.26 -21.70 -29.19
C LEU A 68 13.87 -21.25 -28.71
N ARG A 69 12.91 -21.12 -29.61
CA ARG A 69 11.51 -20.81 -29.24
C ARG A 69 10.88 -21.90 -28.38
N TRP A 70 11.21 -23.17 -28.61
CA TRP A 70 10.72 -24.26 -27.79
C TRP A 70 11.31 -24.19 -26.38
N VAL A 71 12.63 -23.98 -26.27
CA VAL A 71 13.34 -23.84 -24.98
C VAL A 71 12.83 -22.64 -24.20
N ALA A 72 12.64 -21.49 -24.85
CA ALA A 72 12.05 -20.29 -24.23
C ALA A 72 10.65 -20.57 -23.63
N ARG A 73 9.77 -21.22 -24.40
CA ARG A 73 8.44 -21.61 -23.92
C ARG A 73 8.51 -22.61 -22.76
N ASP A 74 9.44 -23.55 -22.80
CA ASP A 74 9.65 -24.51 -21.72
C ASP A 74 10.12 -23.83 -20.43
N GLY A 75 11.06 -22.89 -20.53
CA GLY A 75 11.52 -22.08 -19.42
C GLY A 75 10.40 -21.25 -18.80
N GLN A 76 9.53 -20.66 -19.61
CA GLN A 76 8.39 -19.90 -19.09
C GLN A 76 7.34 -20.79 -18.39
N ARG A 77 7.13 -22.01 -18.89
CA ARG A 77 6.32 -23.02 -18.19
C ARG A 77 6.97 -23.44 -16.87
N ALA A 78 8.28 -23.64 -16.85
CA ALA A 78 9.02 -23.96 -15.64
C ALA A 78 8.92 -22.83 -14.59
N LYS A 79 9.06 -21.56 -15.02
CA LYS A 79 8.84 -20.38 -14.15
C LYS A 79 7.44 -20.38 -13.56
N SER A 80 6.42 -20.60 -14.40
CA SER A 80 5.02 -20.63 -13.96
C SER A 80 4.74 -21.76 -12.98
N HIS A 81 5.36 -22.93 -13.20
CA HIS A 81 5.23 -24.08 -12.32
C HIS A 81 5.91 -23.85 -10.96
N LEU A 82 7.14 -23.33 -10.97
CA LEU A 82 7.88 -23.01 -9.74
C LEU A 82 7.16 -21.95 -8.90
N LEU A 83 6.58 -20.93 -9.55
CA LEU A 83 5.73 -19.94 -8.87
C LEU A 83 4.49 -20.59 -8.27
N GLY A 84 3.73 -21.34 -9.08
CA GLY A 84 2.48 -22.00 -8.68
C GLY A 84 2.64 -22.92 -7.46
N ALA A 85 3.72 -23.70 -7.42
CA ALA A 85 4.02 -24.59 -6.30
C ALA A 85 4.33 -23.84 -4.99
N ASN A 86 4.82 -22.60 -5.09
CA ASN A 86 5.25 -21.78 -3.95
C ASN A 86 4.22 -20.73 -3.50
N LEU A 87 3.07 -20.59 -4.16
CA LEU A 87 2.01 -19.66 -3.74
C LEU A 87 1.53 -19.92 -2.30
N ARG A 88 1.55 -21.17 -1.86
CA ARG A 88 1.20 -21.56 -0.47
C ARG A 88 2.16 -20.98 0.56
N LEU A 89 3.45 -20.84 0.22
CA LEU A 89 4.45 -20.20 1.08
C LEU A 89 4.09 -18.73 1.29
N VAL A 90 3.73 -18.01 0.22
CA VAL A 90 3.34 -16.59 0.28
C VAL A 90 2.16 -16.40 1.23
N VAL A 91 1.10 -17.19 1.08
CA VAL A 91 -0.07 -17.15 1.97
C VAL A 91 0.33 -17.35 3.43
N SER A 92 1.20 -18.34 3.72
CA SER A 92 1.64 -18.62 5.09
C SER A 92 2.41 -17.46 5.74
N LEU A 93 3.15 -16.69 4.93
CA LEU A 93 3.90 -15.54 5.39
C LEU A 93 2.99 -14.31 5.55
N ALA A 94 2.10 -14.06 4.58
CA ALA A 94 1.16 -12.95 4.57
C ALA A 94 0.18 -12.99 5.76
N LYS A 95 -0.21 -14.19 6.22
CA LYS A 95 -1.10 -14.36 7.38
C LYS A 95 -0.63 -13.65 8.66
N ARG A 96 0.68 -13.43 8.83
CA ARG A 96 1.24 -12.74 10.01
C ARG A 96 1.04 -11.22 9.99
N TYR A 97 0.63 -10.68 8.84
CA TYR A 97 0.53 -9.25 8.57
C TYR A 97 -0.92 -8.78 8.39
N THR A 98 -1.90 -9.66 8.53
CA THR A 98 -3.33 -9.31 8.49
C THR A 98 -3.71 -8.39 9.63
N GLY A 99 -4.71 -7.52 9.42
CA GLY A 99 -5.21 -6.60 10.45
C GLY A 99 -4.29 -5.40 10.71
N ARG A 100 -3.38 -5.08 9.78
CA ARG A 100 -2.45 -3.93 9.86
C ARG A 100 -2.70 -2.87 8.80
N GLY A 101 -3.97 -2.63 8.44
CA GLY A 101 -4.38 -1.59 7.49
C GLY A 101 -4.39 -1.98 6.01
N MET A 102 -4.03 -3.22 5.66
CA MET A 102 -4.09 -3.74 4.28
C MET A 102 -4.94 -5.01 4.22
N GLN A 103 -5.70 -5.18 3.11
CA GLN A 103 -6.52 -6.37 2.90
C GLN A 103 -5.64 -7.62 2.73
N PHE A 104 -6.16 -8.78 3.10
CA PHE A 104 -5.38 -10.01 3.06
C PHE A 104 -4.98 -10.42 1.63
N LEU A 105 -5.86 -10.20 0.65
CA LEU A 105 -5.56 -10.46 -0.75
C LEU A 105 -4.44 -9.55 -1.26
N ASP A 106 -4.45 -8.27 -0.89
CA ASP A 106 -3.40 -7.32 -1.30
C ASP A 106 -2.05 -7.72 -0.72
N LEU A 107 -2.00 -8.14 0.56
CA LEU A 107 -0.78 -8.70 1.17
C LEU A 107 -0.26 -9.94 0.41
N ILE A 108 -1.16 -10.82 -0.03
CA ILE A 108 -0.80 -11.99 -0.83
C ILE A 108 -0.23 -11.55 -2.19
N GLN A 109 -0.87 -10.58 -2.86
CA GLN A 109 -0.44 -10.13 -4.18
C GLN A 109 0.94 -9.45 -4.13
N GLU A 110 1.20 -8.62 -3.12
CA GLU A 110 2.51 -8.02 -2.89
C GLU A 110 3.56 -9.08 -2.54
N GLY A 111 3.18 -10.07 -1.74
CA GLY A 111 4.02 -11.24 -1.49
C GLY A 111 4.34 -12.05 -2.75
N ASN A 112 3.39 -12.18 -3.68
CA ASN A 112 3.57 -12.85 -4.97
C ASN A 112 4.55 -12.08 -5.86
N LEU A 113 4.53 -10.74 -5.84
CA LEU A 113 5.56 -9.92 -6.51
C LEU A 113 6.96 -10.18 -5.91
N GLY A 114 7.05 -10.31 -4.58
CA GLY A 114 8.28 -10.73 -3.92
C GLY A 114 8.75 -12.13 -4.33
N LEU A 115 7.82 -13.09 -4.43
CA LEU A 115 8.10 -14.44 -4.89
C LEU A 115 8.63 -14.47 -6.33
N ILE A 116 8.08 -13.66 -7.24
CA ILE A 116 8.57 -13.56 -8.62
C ILE A 116 10.04 -13.11 -8.65
N ARG A 117 10.39 -12.08 -7.88
CA ARG A 117 11.78 -11.62 -7.74
C ARG A 117 12.69 -12.69 -7.14
N ALA A 118 12.17 -13.49 -6.20
CA ALA A 118 12.91 -14.61 -5.64
C ALA A 118 13.24 -15.66 -6.71
N VAL A 119 12.28 -16.03 -7.55
CA VAL A 119 12.49 -16.97 -8.66
C VAL A 119 13.52 -16.43 -9.66
N GLU A 120 13.45 -15.15 -10.00
CA GLU A 120 14.37 -14.53 -10.96
C GLU A 120 15.81 -14.43 -10.46
N LYS A 121 16.01 -14.39 -9.14
CA LYS A 121 17.33 -14.26 -8.51
C LYS A 121 17.74 -15.51 -7.74
N PHE A 122 17.05 -16.63 -7.92
CA PHE A 122 17.36 -17.86 -7.23
C PHE A 122 18.59 -18.52 -7.87
N ASP A 123 19.49 -19.02 -7.04
CA ASP A 123 20.69 -19.71 -7.47
C ASP A 123 20.67 -21.13 -6.90
N TYR A 124 20.44 -22.11 -7.77
CA TYR A 124 20.37 -23.52 -7.40
C TYR A 124 21.74 -24.14 -7.08
N THR A 125 22.84 -23.52 -7.53
CA THR A 125 24.20 -24.03 -7.30
C THR A 125 24.62 -23.95 -5.83
N LYS A 126 23.98 -23.06 -5.07
CA LYS A 126 24.24 -22.87 -3.63
C LYS A 126 23.69 -24.00 -2.75
N GLY A 127 22.88 -24.90 -3.28
CA GLY A 127 22.39 -26.09 -2.56
C GLY A 127 21.41 -25.80 -1.40
N PHE A 128 20.87 -24.59 -1.30
CA PHE A 128 19.82 -24.25 -0.33
C PHE A 128 18.43 -24.45 -0.92
N LYS A 129 17.46 -24.83 -0.09
CA LYS A 129 16.05 -24.91 -0.50
C LYS A 129 15.54 -23.55 -0.97
N PHE A 130 14.70 -23.55 -2.00
CA PHE A 130 14.11 -22.32 -2.54
C PHE A 130 13.38 -21.49 -1.47
N SER A 131 12.62 -22.14 -0.60
CA SER A 131 11.84 -21.47 0.46
C SER A 131 12.68 -20.63 1.42
N THR A 132 13.92 -21.06 1.72
CA THR A 132 14.86 -20.31 2.58
C THR A 132 15.19 -18.95 1.98
N TYR A 133 15.44 -18.91 0.67
CA TYR A 133 15.75 -17.68 -0.05
C TYR A 133 14.50 -16.83 -0.30
N ALA A 134 13.42 -17.46 -0.77
CA ALA A 134 12.17 -16.79 -1.12
C ALA A 134 11.52 -16.06 0.05
N THR A 135 11.67 -16.60 1.28
CA THR A 135 11.12 -15.98 2.49
C THR A 135 11.58 -14.53 2.68
N TRP A 136 12.83 -14.20 2.34
CA TRP A 136 13.35 -12.84 2.46
C TRP A 136 12.68 -11.88 1.49
N TRP A 137 12.58 -12.25 0.21
CA TRP A 137 11.94 -11.44 -0.82
C TRP A 137 10.45 -11.25 -0.59
N ILE A 138 9.74 -12.31 -0.19
CA ILE A 138 8.30 -12.26 0.12
C ILE A 138 8.07 -11.32 1.32
N ARG A 139 8.84 -11.50 2.40
CA ARG A 139 8.71 -10.65 3.59
C ARG A 139 8.99 -9.19 3.25
N GLN A 140 10.07 -8.92 2.52
CA GLN A 140 10.47 -7.58 2.13
C GLN A 140 9.39 -6.89 1.29
N ALA A 141 8.83 -7.60 0.30
CA ALA A 141 7.77 -7.06 -0.56
C ALA A 141 6.51 -6.71 0.26
N ILE A 142 6.06 -7.61 1.12
CA ILE A 142 4.89 -7.37 2.00
C ILE A 142 5.14 -6.19 2.93
N THR A 143 6.29 -6.15 3.62
CA THR A 143 6.59 -5.04 4.55
C THR A 143 6.75 -3.71 3.85
N ARG A 144 7.31 -3.71 2.63
CA ARG A 144 7.46 -2.51 1.83
C ARG A 144 6.11 -1.98 1.36
N ALA A 145 5.26 -2.85 0.83
CA ALA A 145 3.93 -2.48 0.36
C ALA A 145 3.06 -1.94 1.49
N MET A 146 3.10 -2.57 2.67
CA MET A 146 2.40 -2.04 3.86
C MET A 146 2.88 -0.63 4.22
N ALA A 147 4.19 -0.36 4.17
CA ALA A 147 4.71 0.97 4.46
C ALA A 147 4.25 2.02 3.43
N ASP A 148 4.07 1.62 2.17
CA ASP A 148 3.69 2.53 1.08
C ASP A 148 2.15 2.72 0.95
N GLN A 149 1.33 1.75 1.36
CA GLN A 149 -0.12 1.72 1.05
C GLN A 149 -1.06 1.54 2.24
N ALA A 150 -0.61 1.05 3.42
CA ALA A 150 -1.53 0.68 4.50
C ALA A 150 -2.17 1.88 5.23
N ARG A 151 -1.76 3.12 4.93
CA ARG A 151 -2.27 4.34 5.56
C ARG A 151 -3.03 5.19 4.55
N THR A 152 -4.15 5.77 4.99
CA THR A 152 -4.95 6.72 4.20
C THR A 152 -4.12 7.92 3.73
N ILE A 153 -3.26 8.44 4.61
CA ILE A 153 -2.29 9.48 4.28
C ILE A 153 -0.92 8.81 4.20
N ARG A 154 -0.35 8.74 2.99
CA ARG A 154 0.92 8.06 2.75
C ARG A 154 2.08 8.73 3.48
N ILE A 155 2.86 7.92 4.20
CA ILE A 155 4.07 8.34 4.90
C ILE A 155 5.28 7.69 4.20
N PRO A 156 6.38 8.43 3.94
CA PRO A 156 7.60 7.84 3.39
C PRO A 156 8.17 6.71 4.26
N VAL A 157 8.77 5.68 3.64
CA VAL A 157 9.21 4.47 4.34
C VAL A 157 10.22 4.72 5.46
N HIS A 158 11.16 5.64 5.29
CA HIS A 158 12.12 5.99 6.36
C HIS A 158 11.40 6.52 7.62
N MET A 159 10.29 7.23 7.46
CA MET A 159 9.48 7.68 8.60
C MET A 159 8.70 6.53 9.23
N VAL A 160 8.18 5.59 8.43
CA VAL A 160 7.53 4.37 8.94
C VAL A 160 8.50 3.51 9.75
N GLU A 161 9.77 3.40 9.32
CA GLU A 161 10.83 2.73 10.07
C GLU A 161 11.08 3.38 11.42
N VAL A 162 11.16 4.72 11.47
CA VAL A 162 11.31 5.48 12.71
C VAL A 162 10.11 5.30 13.63
N ILE A 163 8.88 5.36 13.11
CA ILE A 163 7.64 5.11 13.88
C ILE A 163 7.65 3.70 14.48
N ASN A 164 8.02 2.67 13.71
CA ASN A 164 8.09 1.30 14.19
C ASN A 164 9.21 1.08 15.21
N LYS A 165 10.34 1.79 15.05
CA LYS A 165 11.44 1.79 16.04
C LYS A 165 10.97 2.41 17.36
N LEU A 166 10.33 3.59 17.28
CA LEU A 166 9.76 4.27 18.44
C LEU A 166 8.73 3.40 19.15
N ALA A 167 7.77 2.80 18.43
CA ALA A 167 6.75 1.93 19.00
C ALA A 167 7.32 0.65 19.63
N ARG A 168 8.49 0.16 19.16
CA ARG A 168 9.18 -0.99 19.77
C ARG A 168 9.88 -0.59 21.06
N VAL A 169 10.64 0.51 21.04
CA VAL A 169 11.34 1.04 22.21
C VAL A 169 10.34 1.43 23.29
N GLN A 170 9.26 2.12 22.93
CA GLN A 170 8.19 2.49 23.86
C GLN A 170 7.58 1.26 24.55
N ARG A 171 7.33 0.16 23.83
CA ARG A 171 6.82 -1.10 24.43
C ARG A 171 7.83 -1.77 25.35
N GLN A 172 9.11 -1.75 25.00
CA GLN A 172 10.17 -2.30 25.84
C GLN A 172 10.32 -1.48 27.13
N MET A 173 10.39 -0.16 27.03
CA MET A 173 10.45 0.75 28.17
C MET A 173 9.21 0.66 29.05
N LEU A 174 8.03 0.47 28.47
CA LEU A 174 6.80 0.27 29.24
C LEU A 174 6.87 -1.01 30.10
N GLN A 175 7.50 -2.07 29.59
CA GLN A 175 7.74 -3.29 30.35
C GLN A 175 8.80 -3.09 31.44
N ASP A 176 9.87 -2.36 31.15
CA ASP A 176 10.99 -2.16 32.08
C ASP A 176 10.66 -1.16 33.20
N LEU A 177 9.93 -0.07 32.89
CA LEU A 177 9.55 0.98 33.84
C LEU A 177 8.19 0.73 34.53
N GLY A 178 7.33 -0.12 33.96
CA GLY A 178 5.96 -0.33 34.44
C GLY A 178 5.03 0.87 34.25
N ARG A 179 5.45 1.89 33.48
CA ARG A 179 4.66 3.08 33.11
C ARG A 179 4.99 3.52 31.69
N GLU A 180 4.16 4.40 31.11
CA GLU A 180 4.49 5.02 29.83
C GLU A 180 5.76 5.89 29.94
N PRO A 181 6.73 5.74 29.02
CA PRO A 181 7.93 6.56 29.00
C PRO A 181 7.62 7.97 28.50
N THR A 182 8.31 8.95 29.06
CA THR A 182 8.22 10.35 28.65
C THR A 182 8.93 10.58 27.30
N PRO A 183 8.56 11.62 26.53
CA PRO A 183 9.27 11.97 25.30
C PRO A 183 10.78 12.19 25.50
N GLU A 184 11.18 12.72 26.66
CA GLU A 184 12.59 12.94 27.04
C GLU A 184 13.34 11.64 27.35
N GLU A 185 12.66 10.62 27.88
CA GLU A 185 13.24 9.29 28.08
C GLU A 185 13.40 8.56 26.74
N LEU A 186 12.38 8.64 25.87
CA LEU A 186 12.41 8.07 24.52
C LEU A 186 13.49 8.72 23.64
N SER A 187 13.70 10.03 23.77
CA SER A 187 14.66 10.77 22.97
C SER A 187 16.11 10.35 23.25
N ARG A 188 16.44 10.08 24.51
CA ARG A 188 17.73 9.54 24.95
C ARG A 188 18.00 8.13 24.43
N GLU A 189 16.99 7.28 24.43
CA GLU A 189 17.13 5.89 23.96
C GLU A 189 17.19 5.80 22.42
N LEU A 190 16.54 6.74 21.72
CA LEU A 190 16.46 6.75 20.26
C LEU A 190 17.52 7.62 19.58
N ASP A 191 18.38 8.30 20.34
CA ASP A 191 19.39 9.27 19.88
C ASP A 191 18.78 10.39 19.00
N MET A 192 17.68 11.00 19.44
CA MET A 192 17.00 12.10 18.75
C MET A 192 16.54 13.18 19.72
N THR A 193 16.10 14.35 19.23
CA THR A 193 15.61 15.41 20.12
C THR A 193 14.17 15.13 20.61
N PRO A 194 13.76 15.62 21.80
CA PRO A 194 12.39 15.46 22.30
C PRO A 194 11.33 16.00 21.32
N GLU A 195 11.62 17.11 20.65
CA GLU A 195 10.72 17.71 19.66
C GLU A 195 10.50 16.74 18.48
N LYS A 196 11.55 16.04 18.05
CA LYS A 196 11.45 15.07 16.96
C LYS A 196 10.62 13.85 17.35
N VAL A 197 10.72 13.39 18.61
CA VAL A 197 9.88 12.31 19.15
C VAL A 197 8.40 12.70 19.07
N ILE A 198 8.07 13.93 19.50
CA ILE A 198 6.69 14.45 19.44
C ILE A 198 6.20 14.54 18.00
N GLU A 199 7.03 15.01 17.08
CA GLU A 199 6.71 15.09 15.64
C GLU A 199 6.41 13.70 15.05
N VAL A 200 7.25 12.70 15.35
CA VAL A 200 7.06 11.32 14.92
C VAL A 200 5.78 10.70 15.51
N GLN A 201 5.49 10.97 16.79
CA GLN A 201 4.24 10.52 17.42
C GLN A 201 3.00 11.13 16.75
N LYS A 202 3.07 12.40 16.34
CA LYS A 202 1.99 13.06 15.58
C LYS A 202 1.77 12.37 14.24
N TYR A 203 2.83 12.07 13.49
CA TYR A 203 2.72 11.35 12.21
C TYR A 203 2.23 9.90 12.37
N GLY A 204 2.44 9.29 13.53
CA GLY A 204 1.96 7.95 13.83
C GLY A 204 0.44 7.84 13.91
N ARG A 205 -0.28 8.95 14.16
CA ARG A 205 -1.74 8.96 14.35
C ARG A 205 -2.48 8.62 13.06
N GLU A 206 -3.55 7.84 13.20
CA GLU A 206 -4.45 7.50 12.10
C GLU A 206 -5.66 8.45 12.08
N PRO A 207 -6.18 8.82 10.90
CA PRO A 207 -7.38 9.64 10.81
C PRO A 207 -8.60 8.89 11.35
N ILE A 208 -9.54 9.63 11.92
CA ILE A 208 -10.80 9.10 12.46
C ILE A 208 -11.89 9.27 11.40
N SER A 209 -12.84 8.33 11.33
CA SER A 209 -13.99 8.42 10.42
C SER A 209 -14.97 9.50 10.90
N LEU A 210 -15.44 10.35 9.99
CA LEU A 210 -16.53 11.30 10.27
C LEU A 210 -17.87 10.60 10.50
N HIS A 211 -18.05 9.41 9.94
CA HIS A 211 -19.24 8.57 10.14
C HIS A 211 -19.20 7.76 11.43
N THR A 212 -18.27 8.05 12.34
CA THR A 212 -18.26 7.38 13.64
C THR A 212 -19.50 7.83 14.40
N PRO A 213 -20.44 6.93 14.76
CA PRO A 213 -21.63 7.31 15.51
C PRO A 213 -21.24 7.79 16.90
N LEU A 214 -21.94 8.80 17.38
CA LEU A 214 -21.79 9.39 18.71
C LEU A 214 -23.04 9.13 19.53
N GLY A 215 -22.86 8.60 20.76
CA GLY A 215 -23.95 8.24 21.66
C GLY A 215 -24.45 6.79 21.46
N GLU A 216 -25.26 6.30 22.41
CA GLU A 216 -25.84 4.94 22.36
C GLU A 216 -26.98 4.81 21.34
N ASP A 217 -27.70 5.91 21.07
CA ASP A 217 -28.86 5.92 20.17
C ASP A 217 -28.49 6.02 18.68
N GLY A 218 -27.23 6.36 18.36
CA GLY A 218 -26.70 6.36 16.99
C GLY A 218 -27.26 7.46 16.07
N ASP A 219 -28.06 8.39 16.60
CA ASP A 219 -28.71 9.47 15.84
C ASP A 219 -27.78 10.63 15.44
N SER A 220 -26.52 10.62 15.88
CA SER A 220 -25.56 11.70 15.58
C SER A 220 -24.23 11.12 15.14
N GLU A 221 -23.65 11.67 14.09
CA GLU A 221 -22.32 11.29 13.61
C GLU A 221 -21.27 12.31 14.06
N PHE A 222 -19.99 11.90 14.12
CA PHE A 222 -18.89 12.82 14.43
C PHE A 222 -18.79 13.99 13.44
N GLY A 223 -19.11 13.74 12.17
CA GLY A 223 -19.12 14.75 11.11
C GLY A 223 -20.12 15.88 11.36
N ASP A 224 -21.25 15.61 12.01
CA ASP A 224 -22.30 16.61 12.25
C ASP A 224 -21.89 17.68 13.26
N LEU A 225 -20.86 17.40 14.08
CA LEU A 225 -20.34 18.30 15.10
C LEU A 225 -19.22 19.21 14.59
N ILE A 226 -18.74 19.02 13.36
CA ILE A 226 -17.65 19.81 12.81
C ILE A 226 -18.20 21.14 12.28
N GLU A 227 -17.79 22.24 12.93
CA GLU A 227 -18.10 23.59 12.47
C GLU A 227 -17.40 23.89 11.14
N ASP A 228 -18.17 24.42 10.18
CA ASP A 228 -17.62 24.96 8.94
C ASP A 228 -17.12 26.39 9.19
N THR A 229 -15.81 26.53 9.37
CA THR A 229 -15.15 27.82 9.60
C THR A 229 -15.09 28.72 8.36
N GLU A 230 -15.33 28.18 7.16
CA GLU A 230 -15.38 28.97 5.91
C GLU A 230 -16.80 29.40 5.53
N ALA A 231 -17.81 28.96 6.30
CA ALA A 231 -19.19 29.33 6.07
C ALA A 231 -19.38 30.86 6.13
N VAL A 232 -20.07 31.39 5.12
CA VAL A 232 -20.35 32.82 5.05
C VAL A 232 -21.33 33.20 6.15
N VAL A 233 -20.84 33.95 7.14
CA VAL A 233 -21.67 34.49 8.21
C VAL A 233 -22.61 35.57 7.62
N PRO A 234 -23.94 35.42 7.72
CA PRO A 234 -24.88 36.36 7.10
C PRO A 234 -24.70 37.81 7.54
N ALA A 235 -24.38 38.03 8.82
CA ALA A 235 -24.13 39.36 9.38
C ALA A 235 -22.92 40.04 8.71
N ASP A 236 -21.84 39.29 8.49
CA ASP A 236 -20.63 39.80 7.86
C ASP A 236 -20.83 40.07 6.37
N ALA A 237 -21.59 39.21 5.67
CA ALA A 237 -21.94 39.44 4.26
C ALA A 237 -22.77 40.71 4.06
N VAL A 238 -23.78 40.94 4.93
CA VAL A 238 -24.57 42.17 4.91
C VAL A 238 -23.72 43.37 5.30
N GLY A 239 -22.88 43.23 6.33
CA GLY A 239 -21.94 44.27 6.76
C GLY A 239 -20.99 44.68 5.64
N PHE A 240 -20.42 43.72 4.92
CA PHE A 240 -19.56 43.96 3.78
C PHE A 240 -20.30 44.66 2.63
N THR A 241 -21.54 44.26 2.33
CA THR A 241 -22.37 44.90 1.32
C THR A 241 -22.73 46.34 1.69
N MET A 242 -23.04 46.59 2.97
CA MET A 242 -23.31 47.94 3.47
C MET A 242 -22.05 48.81 3.44
N LEU A 243 -20.91 48.25 3.85
CA LEU A 243 -19.61 48.92 3.77
C LEU A 243 -19.28 49.30 2.33
N GLN A 244 -19.49 48.39 1.37
CA GLN A 244 -19.29 48.66 -0.05
C GLN A 244 -20.16 49.81 -0.55
N LYS A 245 -21.46 49.81 -0.24
CA LYS A 245 -22.37 50.91 -0.61
C LYS A 245 -21.98 52.25 0.02
N GLN A 246 -21.53 52.24 1.27
CA GLN A 246 -21.10 53.45 1.95
C GLN A 246 -19.77 53.97 1.40
N LEU A 247 -18.85 53.07 1.03
CA LEU A 247 -17.62 53.40 0.33
C LEU A 247 -17.91 54.02 -1.04
N GLU A 248 -18.85 53.46 -1.81
CA GLU A 248 -19.31 54.02 -3.09
C GLU A 248 -19.89 55.42 -2.90
N SER A 249 -20.79 55.62 -1.92
CA SER A 249 -21.36 56.93 -1.62
C SER A 249 -20.32 57.97 -1.19
N LEU A 250 -19.24 57.57 -0.49
CA LEU A 250 -18.14 58.46 -0.13
C LEU A 250 -17.27 58.80 -1.36
N LEU A 251 -17.01 57.82 -2.23
CA LEU A 251 -16.28 58.04 -3.48
C LEU A 251 -17.02 58.98 -4.43
N ASP A 252 -18.36 58.94 -4.46
CA ASP A 252 -19.19 59.84 -5.28
C ASP A 252 -19.14 61.30 -4.81
N SER A 253 -18.70 61.57 -3.57
CA SER A 253 -18.50 62.92 -3.05
C SER A 253 -17.16 63.55 -3.45
N LEU A 254 -16.22 62.75 -3.97
CA LEU A 254 -14.92 63.20 -4.46
C LEU A 254 -15.01 63.61 -5.94
N SER A 255 -14.00 64.33 -6.43
CA SER A 255 -13.92 64.60 -7.86
C SER A 255 -13.71 63.31 -8.66
N GLU A 256 -14.22 63.27 -9.90
CA GLU A 256 -14.15 62.09 -10.79
C GLU A 256 -12.71 61.55 -10.97
N ARG A 257 -11.73 62.47 -10.98
CA ARG A 257 -10.30 62.15 -11.05
C ARG A 257 -9.76 61.56 -9.74
N GLU A 258 -10.21 62.04 -8.58
CA GLU A 258 -9.76 61.52 -7.27
C GLU A 258 -10.38 60.15 -6.97
N ALA A 259 -11.68 59.98 -7.20
CA ALA A 259 -12.37 58.69 -7.05
C ALA A 259 -11.79 57.63 -7.99
N GLY A 260 -11.48 58.00 -9.24
CA GLY A 260 -10.83 57.12 -10.21
C GLY A 260 -9.42 56.67 -9.80
N VAL A 261 -8.63 57.56 -9.18
CA VAL A 261 -7.29 57.20 -8.64
C VAL A 261 -7.40 56.25 -7.45
N ILE A 262 -8.39 56.43 -6.56
CA ILE A 262 -8.59 55.57 -5.39
C ILE A 262 -9.09 54.17 -5.79
N ARG A 263 -10.01 54.05 -6.76
CA ARG A 263 -10.48 52.73 -7.24
C ARG A 263 -9.40 51.91 -7.94
N MET A 264 -8.42 52.57 -8.56
CA MET A 264 -7.32 51.91 -9.28
C MET A 264 -6.12 51.55 -8.39
N ARG A 265 -6.08 52.05 -7.15
CA ARG A 265 -4.97 51.85 -6.22
C ARG A 265 -5.29 50.79 -5.19
#